data_AF-A0A1V5HBH0-F1
#
_entry.id   AF-A0A1V5HBH0-F1
#
_cell.length_a   1.000
_cell.length_b   1.000
_cell.length_c   1.000
_cell.angle_alpha   90.00
_cell.angle_beta   90.00
_cell.angle_gamma   90.00
#
_symmetry.space_group_name_H-M   'P 1'
#
loop_
_entity.id
_entity.type
_entity.pdbx_description
1 polymer ?
#
loop_
_entity_poly.entity_id
_entity_poly.type
_entity_poly.pdbx_seq_one_letter_code
_entity_poly.pdbx_strand_id
1 'polypeptide(L)'
;MKYRLPDFAGKTVSFSTADSTLGVEEPRFETQGGRLFVVGIVPKGATTSDWAAGVRCAVAWEAVTDYLIFESVADYSARLAQSHRKKSLKAPKTETMRETPR
;
A
#
# COMPACT_ATOMS: atom_id res chain seq x y z
N MET A 1 -2.97 22.32 21.77
CA MET A 1 -2.82 22.42 20.30
C MET A 1 -3.97 21.66 19.65
N LYS A 2 -4.72 22.27 18.72
CA LYS A 2 -5.68 21.52 17.89
C LYS A 2 -4.89 20.87 16.75
N TYR A 3 -4.60 19.58 16.87
CA TYR A 3 -4.04 18.82 15.76
C TYR A 3 -5.09 18.77 14.65
N ARG A 4 -4.78 19.35 13.48
CA ARG A 4 -5.62 19.20 12.30
C ARG A 4 -5.25 17.90 11.60
N LEU A 5 -6.26 17.21 11.10
CA LEU A 5 -6.05 16.07 10.22
C LEU A 5 -5.38 16.55 8.92
N PRO A 6 -4.50 15.74 8.30
CA PRO A 6 -3.99 16.03 6.98
C PRO A 6 -5.12 16.13 5.94
N ASP A 7 -4.87 16.86 4.87
CA ASP A 7 -5.73 16.83 3.69
C ASP A 7 -5.06 15.96 2.62
N PHE A 8 -5.76 14.92 2.18
CA PHE A 8 -5.28 13.98 1.16
C PHE A 8 -6.06 14.07 -0.15
N ALA A 9 -6.86 15.11 -0.35
CA ALA A 9 -7.66 15.28 -1.56
C ALA A 9 -6.79 15.17 -2.83
N GLY A 10 -7.24 14.32 -3.77
CA GLY A 10 -6.58 14.09 -5.05
C GLY A 10 -5.25 13.32 -4.98
N LYS A 11 -4.87 12.78 -3.82
CA LYS A 11 -3.64 12.00 -3.65
C LYS A 11 -3.92 10.50 -3.61
N THR A 12 -2.86 9.72 -3.76
CA THR A 12 -2.80 8.33 -3.31
C THR A 12 -1.87 8.28 -2.11
N VAL A 13 -2.25 7.57 -1.05
CA VAL A 13 -1.47 7.53 0.19
C VAL A 13 -1.24 6.09 0.60
N SER A 14 0.01 5.76 0.95
CA SER A 14 0.36 4.48 1.55
C SER A 14 0.38 4.65 3.06
N PHE A 15 -0.52 3.97 3.77
CA PHE A 15 -0.59 4.00 5.24
C PHE A 15 0.11 2.77 5.80
N SER A 16 1.01 3.00 6.76
CA SER A 16 1.68 1.93 7.51
C SER A 16 1.01 1.79 8.88
N THR A 17 0.77 0.55 9.28
CA THR A 17 0.43 0.14 10.64
C THR A 17 1.54 -0.79 11.16
N ALA A 18 1.44 -1.23 12.42
CA ALA A 18 2.39 -2.19 12.98
C ALA A 18 2.50 -3.50 12.17
N ASP A 19 1.40 -3.92 11.54
CA ASP A 19 1.30 -5.25 10.91
C ASP A 19 1.39 -5.20 9.37
N SER A 20 1.10 -4.05 8.75
CA SER A 20 0.92 -3.98 7.30
C SER A 20 1.07 -2.57 6.74
N THR A 21 1.19 -2.50 5.42
CA THR A 21 1.09 -1.24 4.67
C THR A 21 0.03 -1.40 3.59
N LEU A 22 -0.81 -0.38 3.40
CA LEU A 22 -1.85 -0.36 2.37
C LEU A 22 -1.87 0.97 1.61
N GLY A 23 -1.81 0.88 0.28
CA GLY A 23 -2.11 2.01 -0.60
C GLY A 23 -3.61 2.29 -0.64
N VAL A 24 -3.97 3.57 -0.62
CA VAL A 24 -5.36 4.06 -0.69
C VAL A 24 -5.44 5.23 -1.65
N GLU A 25 -6.30 5.12 -2.65
CA GLU A 25 -6.67 6.17 -3.59
C GLU A 25 -7.83 7.01 -3.04
N GLU A 26 -7.78 8.31 -3.35
CA GLU A 26 -8.73 9.34 -2.89
C GLU A 26 -9.04 9.24 -1.37
N PRO A 27 -8.00 9.22 -0.50
CA PRO A 27 -8.24 9.03 0.91
C PRO A 27 -8.97 10.24 1.51
N ARG A 28 -9.97 9.95 2.34
CA ARG A 28 -10.67 10.94 3.16
C ARG A 28 -10.93 10.41 4.55
N PHE A 29 -11.08 11.32 5.50
CA PHE A 29 -11.43 10.96 6.87
C PHE A 29 -12.93 10.75 7.02
N GLU A 30 -13.32 9.65 7.68
CA GLU A 30 -14.71 9.30 7.95
C GLU A 30 -14.84 8.68 9.35
N THR A 31 -15.85 9.08 10.11
CA THR A 31 -16.15 8.46 11.41
C THR A 31 -17.14 7.31 11.21
N GLN A 32 -16.73 6.10 11.56
CA GLN A 32 -17.57 4.90 11.49
C GLN A 32 -17.62 4.24 12.87
N GLY A 33 -18.83 4.04 13.41
CA GLY A 33 -19.01 3.41 14.72
C GLY A 33 -18.26 4.13 15.87
N GLY A 34 -18.11 5.46 15.80
CA GLY A 34 -17.40 6.25 16.80
C GLY A 34 -15.87 6.23 16.68
N ARG A 35 -15.31 5.57 15.66
CA ARG A 35 -13.86 5.53 15.39
C ARG A 35 -13.54 6.26 14.09
N LEU A 36 -12.37 6.90 14.03
CA LEU A 36 -11.92 7.63 12.85
C LEU A 36 -11.15 6.70 11.91
N PHE A 37 -11.58 6.66 10.65
CA PHE A 37 -10.93 5.91 9.59
C PHE A 37 -10.47 6.84 8.47
N VAL A 38 -9.37 6.47 7.82
CA VAL A 38 -9.11 6.91 6.46
C VAL A 38 -9.75 5.90 5.52
N VAL A 39 -10.69 6.35 4.71
CA VAL A 39 -11.41 5.54 3.74
C VAL A 39 -11.03 5.93 2.32
N GLY A 40 -11.09 4.98 1.40
CA GLY A 40 -10.80 5.21 -0.01
C GLY A 40 -10.93 3.92 -0.81
N ILE A 41 -10.20 3.85 -1.92
CA ILE A 41 -10.17 2.69 -2.82
C ILE A 41 -8.79 2.07 -2.81
N VAL A 42 -8.69 0.74 -2.82
CA VAL A 42 -7.40 0.05 -2.98
C VAL A 42 -6.91 0.24 -4.42
N PRO A 43 -5.77 0.93 -4.66
CA PRO A 43 -5.25 1.12 -6.00
C PRO A 43 -4.64 -0.18 -6.51
N LYS A 44 -4.54 -0.30 -7.84
CA LYS A 44 -3.87 -1.43 -8.48
C LYS A 44 -2.39 -1.47 -8.10
N GLY A 45 -1.86 -2.67 -7.86
CA GLY A 45 -0.50 -2.94 -7.38
C GLY A 45 -0.37 -2.92 -5.85
N ALA A 46 -1.40 -2.52 -5.10
CA ALA A 46 -1.30 -2.36 -3.65
C ALA A 46 -1.32 -3.67 -2.85
N THR A 47 -1.75 -4.78 -3.45
CA THR A 47 -1.79 -6.10 -2.78
C THR A 47 -1.10 -7.16 -3.62
N THR A 48 -0.59 -8.21 -2.97
CA THR A 48 -0.04 -9.36 -3.69
C THR A 48 -1.16 -10.00 -4.50
N SER A 49 -1.03 -10.03 -5.84
CA SER A 49 -2.04 -10.45 -6.83
C SER A 49 -3.21 -9.50 -7.11
N ASP A 50 -3.22 -8.30 -6.53
CA ASP A 50 -4.28 -7.30 -6.77
C ASP A 50 -5.70 -7.75 -6.44
N TRP A 51 -5.86 -8.77 -5.58
CA TRP A 51 -7.17 -9.35 -5.25
C TRP A 51 -8.17 -8.34 -4.66
N ALA A 52 -7.67 -7.29 -4.01
CA ALA A 52 -8.49 -6.25 -3.41
C ALA A 52 -8.56 -4.96 -4.26
N ALA A 53 -7.97 -4.92 -5.46
CA ALA A 53 -7.96 -3.71 -6.28
C ALA A 53 -9.38 -3.24 -6.62
N GLY A 54 -9.63 -1.94 -6.49
CA GLY A 54 -10.95 -1.33 -6.72
C GLY A 54 -11.94 -1.50 -5.56
N VAL A 55 -11.60 -2.23 -4.51
CA VAL A 55 -12.46 -2.42 -3.33
C VAL A 55 -12.35 -1.20 -2.41
N ARG A 56 -13.49 -0.80 -1.81
CA ARG A 56 -13.50 0.20 -0.74
C ARG A 56 -12.81 -0.34 0.51
N CYS A 57 -11.89 0.44 1.06
CA CYS A 57 -11.17 0.09 2.27
C CYS A 57 -11.30 1.19 3.34
N ALA A 58 -10.98 0.82 4.57
CA ALA A 58 -10.93 1.71 5.72
C ALA A 58 -9.73 1.32 6.60
N VAL A 59 -8.89 2.30 6.94
CA VAL A 59 -7.73 2.14 7.84
C VAL A 59 -8.00 2.97 9.10
N ALA A 60 -7.97 2.33 10.27
CA ALA A 60 -8.18 3.03 11.53
C ALA A 60 -7.06 4.04 11.77
N TRP A 61 -7.39 5.33 11.91
CA TRP A 61 -6.38 6.41 11.98
C TRP A 61 -5.47 6.27 13.20
N GLU A 62 -6.03 5.81 14.33
CA GLU A 62 -5.29 5.57 15.57
C GLU A 62 -4.20 4.48 15.46
N ALA A 63 -4.28 3.62 14.44
CA ALA A 63 -3.30 2.55 14.20
C ALA A 63 -2.20 2.94 13.19
N VAL A 64 -2.32 4.11 12.55
CA VAL A 64 -1.34 4.58 11.56
C VAL A 64 -0.07 5.05 12.26
N THR A 65 1.07 4.48 11.89
CA THR A 65 2.39 4.87 12.40
C THR A 65 3.03 5.96 11.54
N ASP A 66 2.89 5.82 10.23
CA ASP A 66 3.43 6.72 9.22
C ASP A 66 2.64 6.60 7.91
N TYR A 67 2.85 7.54 7.02
CA TYR A 67 2.25 7.52 5.69
C TYR A 67 3.15 8.18 4.64
N LEU A 68 3.04 7.70 3.41
CA LEU A 68 3.69 8.27 2.23
C LEU A 68 2.65 8.80 1.26
N ILE A 69 2.81 10.05 0.83
CA ILE A 69 1.91 10.71 -0.11
C ILE A 69 2.48 10.60 -1.52
N PHE A 70 1.62 10.22 -2.46
CA PHE A 70 1.89 10.14 -3.89
C PHE A 70 0.95 11.07 -4.63
N GLU A 71 1.42 11.65 -5.73
CA GLU A 71 0.66 12.64 -6.48
C GLU A 71 -0.57 12.04 -7.16
N SER A 72 -0.53 10.75 -7.49
CA SER A 72 -1.62 10.01 -8.13
C SER A 72 -1.39 8.49 -8.05
N VAL A 73 -2.38 7.70 -8.47
CA VAL A 73 -2.22 6.25 -8.63
C VAL A 73 -1.10 5.92 -9.61
N ALA A 74 -0.93 6.71 -10.68
CA ALA A 74 0.14 6.50 -11.65
C ALA A 74 1.53 6.69 -11.04
N ASP A 75 1.72 7.72 -10.20
CA ASP A 75 2.97 7.96 -9.46
C ASP A 75 3.24 6.81 -8.46
N TYR A 76 2.21 6.39 -7.73
CA TYR A 76 2.27 5.24 -6.82
C TYR A 76 2.72 3.96 -7.56
N SER A 77 2.04 3.60 -8.66
CA SER A 77 2.36 2.40 -9.43
C SER A 77 3.77 2.45 -10.05
N ALA A 78 4.21 3.61 -10.54
CA ALA A 78 5.55 3.77 -11.10
C ALA A 78 6.65 3.49 -10.07
N ARG A 79 6.46 3.96 -8.83
CA ARG A 79 7.41 3.75 -7.72
C ARG A 79 7.41 2.31 -7.23
N LEU A 80 6.25 1.65 -7.18
CA LEU A 80 6.17 0.22 -6.90
C LEU A 80 6.95 -0.61 -7.92
N ALA A 81 6.76 -0.34 -9.22
CA ALA A 81 7.47 -1.04 -10.30
C ALA A 81 9.01 -0.93 -10.15
N GLN A 82 9.51 0.26 -9.77
CA GLN A 82 10.93 0.46 -9.52
C GLN A 82 11.44 -0.37 -8.33
N SER A 83 10.64 -0.50 -7.26
CA SER A 83 10.95 -1.33 -6.10
C SER A 83 11.03 -2.82 -6.47
N HIS A 84 10.05 -3.32 -7.22
CA HIS A 84 10.02 -4.71 -7.66
C HIS A 84 11.17 -5.06 -8.61
N ARG A 85 11.53 -4.18 -9.55
CA ARG A 85 12.70 -4.35 -10.44
C ARG A 85 14.01 -4.48 -9.66
N LYS A 86 14.18 -3.72 -8.56
CA LYS A 86 15.37 -3.84 -7.70
C LYS A 86 15.40 -5.17 -6.93
N LYS A 87 14.24 -5.75 -6.59
CA LYS A 87 14.16 -7.08 -5.95
C LYS A 87 14.50 -8.20 -6.95
N SER A 88 14.03 -8.14 -8.19
CA SER A 88 14.32 -9.17 -9.21
C SER A 88 15.78 -9.23 -9.64
N LEU A 89 16.51 -8.10 -9.55
CA LEU A 89 17.95 -8.04 -9.84
C LEU A 89 18.83 -8.61 -8.70
N LYS A 90 18.27 -8.86 -7.51
CA LYS A 90 19.03 -9.32 -6.32
C LYS A 90 18.83 -10.80 -5.96
N ALA A 91 17.97 -11.55 -6.65
CA ALA A 91 17.78 -12.97 -6.37
C ALA A 91 18.85 -13.82 -7.09
N PRO A 92 19.65 -14.65 -6.40
CA PRO A 92 20.60 -15.56 -7.05
C PRO A 92 19.87 -16.72 -7.72
N LYS A 93 20.30 -17.09 -8.93
CA LYS A 93 19.86 -18.31 -9.62
C LYS A 93 20.28 -19.53 -8.79
N THR A 94 19.35 -20.17 -8.08
CA THR A 94 19.60 -21.48 -7.48
C THR A 94 19.46 -22.52 -8.59
N GLU A 95 20.57 -22.81 -9.26
CA GLU A 95 20.72 -23.94 -10.15
C GLU A 95 20.94 -25.18 -9.28
N THR A 96 19.92 -26.02 -9.11
CA THR A 96 20.07 -27.33 -8.46
C THR A 96 20.00 -28.40 -9.52
N MET A 97 21.18 -28.90 -9.92
CA MET A 97 21.34 -30.17 -10.60
C MET A 97 20.62 -31.25 -9.79
N ARG A 98 19.69 -31.98 -10.42
CA ARG A 98 19.22 -33.26 -9.88
C ARG A 98 20.00 -34.36 -10.58
N GLU A 99 20.94 -34.95 -9.84
CA GLU A 99 21.52 -36.24 -10.17
C GLU A 99 20.42 -37.31 -10.18
N THR A 100 20.42 -38.13 -11.22
CA THR A 100 19.55 -39.31 -11.35
C THR A 100 20.23 -40.50 -10.68
N PRO A 101 19.61 -41.19 -9.69
CA PRO A 101 20.16 -42.46 -9.21
C PRO A 101 19.82 -43.58 -10.19
N ARG A 102 20.79 -44.48 -10.41
CA ARG A 102 20.58 -45.79 -11.05
C ARG A 102 20.09 -46.80 -10.03
#